data_AF-A0A818DFH9-F1
#
_entry.id   AF-A0A818DFH9-F1
#
_cell.length_a   1.000
_cell.length_b   1.000
_cell.length_c   1.000
_cell.angle_alpha   90.00
_cell.angle_beta   90.00
_cell.angle_gamma   90.00
#
_symmetry.space_group_name_H-M   'P 1'
#
loop_
_entity.id
_entity.type
_entity.pdbx_description
1 polymer ?
#
loop_
_entity_poly.entity_id
_entity_poly.type
_entity_poly.pdbx_seq_one_letter_code
_entity_poly.pdbx_strand_id
1 'polypeptide(L)'
;MYSENVFHETRDLPTNVLTLVDDTFYDFVERRLGMYQSLLLKIQQINSVPCFLLTNDPCEVLNLNIDDDDLNVLKRKICFPLSDGSFIVKPGFKTGFICLRDLLSKKTEERLKQLRSTKTQSTTAAPMNNIPSSSPSLTPPRTTIASAPQIAASPSSDIVATPIMEHRRYFLNLLKLWCSNHKDDFLSDSFDLNEGKDFILNVLYDQNNDLKVNVKCNCNKSITLAMKDGKMQLSNYQKHLRSTNCSHIKAIKKMNGEQKKISLQQSKDASSSSTSVTLKPSAPVQQQSASQSPVSVVTGATSSMNIPSADARTTVSQTNSRKRSHESSQFSSSQKRKKNRT
;
A
#
# COMPACT_ATOMS: atom_id res chain seq x y z
N MET A 1 -34.40 15.56 0.97
CA MET A 1 -34.42 14.59 -0.13
C MET A 1 -33.06 13.94 -0.19
N TYR A 2 -32.91 12.73 0.36
CA TYR A 2 -31.68 11.96 0.23
C TYR A 2 -31.80 11.20 -1.09
N SER A 3 -31.07 11.64 -2.11
CA SER A 3 -30.91 10.87 -3.34
C SER A 3 -30.39 9.49 -2.96
N GLU A 4 -31.13 8.44 -3.32
CA GLU A 4 -30.66 7.08 -3.20
C GLU A 4 -29.30 6.99 -3.91
N ASN A 5 -28.24 6.74 -3.14
CA ASN A 5 -26.91 6.47 -3.66
C ASN A 5 -26.98 5.12 -4.38
N VAL A 6 -27.48 5.14 -5.61
CA VAL A 6 -27.29 4.09 -6.59
C VAL A 6 -25.79 3.85 -6.61
N PHE A 7 -25.38 2.65 -6.19
CA PHE A 7 -24.00 2.18 -6.31
C PHE A 7 -23.64 2.16 -7.79
N HIS A 8 -23.23 3.33 -8.32
CA HIS A 8 -22.84 3.49 -9.70
C HIS A 8 -21.66 2.56 -9.94
N GLU A 9 -21.92 1.59 -10.83
CA GLU A 9 -21.03 0.59 -11.39
C GLU A 9 -19.56 0.88 -11.07
N THR A 10 -19.02 0.13 -10.11
CA THR A 10 -17.76 0.42 -9.42
C THR A 10 -16.52 0.30 -10.30
N ARG A 11 -16.69 -0.01 -11.59
CA ARG A 11 -15.62 -0.47 -12.48
C ARG A 11 -14.93 0.63 -13.25
N ASP A 12 -15.63 1.70 -13.62
CA ASP A 12 -15.07 2.70 -14.51
C ASP A 12 -14.51 3.89 -13.72
N LEU A 13 -13.20 3.82 -13.48
CA LEU A 13 -12.44 4.96 -12.97
C LEU A 13 -12.06 5.90 -14.14
N PRO A 14 -12.09 7.24 -13.97
CA PRO A 14 -11.61 8.19 -14.98
C PRO A 14 -10.16 7.92 -15.39
N THR A 15 -9.81 8.06 -16.68
CA THR A 15 -8.47 7.74 -17.21
C THR A 15 -7.34 8.43 -16.45
N ASN A 16 -7.56 9.68 -16.05
CA ASN A 16 -6.62 10.53 -15.31
C ASN A 16 -6.71 10.38 -13.78
N VAL A 17 -7.45 9.40 -13.24
CA VAL A 17 -7.64 9.30 -11.77
C VAL A 17 -6.31 9.21 -11.00
N LEU A 18 -5.30 8.55 -11.57
CA LEU A 18 -4.00 8.35 -10.92
C LEU A 18 -3.14 9.62 -10.87
N THR A 19 -3.56 10.70 -11.53
CA THR A 19 -2.85 11.98 -11.55
C THR A 19 -3.63 13.08 -10.82
N LEU A 20 -4.71 12.76 -10.12
CA LEU A 20 -5.49 13.72 -9.35
C LEU A 20 -4.72 14.18 -8.11
N VAL A 21 -4.77 15.49 -7.86
CA VAL A 21 -4.11 16.19 -6.76
C VAL A 21 -5.00 17.30 -6.19
N ASP A 22 -4.78 17.64 -4.93
CA ASP A 22 -5.42 18.70 -4.16
C ASP A 22 -6.96 18.67 -4.29
N ASP A 23 -7.59 19.81 -4.61
CA ASP A 23 -9.04 19.93 -4.69
C ASP A 23 -9.67 18.95 -5.68
N THR A 24 -9.00 18.67 -6.80
CA THR A 24 -9.52 17.69 -7.78
C THR A 24 -9.55 16.27 -7.23
N PHE A 25 -8.62 15.94 -6.33
CA PHE A 25 -8.62 14.66 -5.62
C PHE A 25 -9.74 14.62 -4.57
N TYR A 26 -9.90 15.67 -3.77
CA TYR A 26 -10.97 15.75 -2.76
C TYR A 26 -12.37 15.69 -3.38
N ASP A 27 -12.59 16.41 -4.48
CA ASP A 27 -13.83 16.36 -5.27
C ASP A 27 -14.15 14.94 -5.75
N PHE A 28 -13.13 14.23 -6.22
CA PHE A 28 -13.28 12.86 -6.68
C PHE A 28 -13.66 11.92 -5.53
N VAL A 29 -13.00 12.05 -4.37
CA VAL A 29 -13.34 11.25 -3.18
C VAL A 29 -14.74 11.59 -2.67
N GLU A 30 -15.13 12.86 -2.64
CA GLU A 30 -16.46 13.28 -2.21
C GLU A 30 -17.56 12.68 -3.09
N ARG A 31 -17.42 12.77 -4.42
CA ARG A 31 -18.39 12.18 -5.35
C ARG A 31 -18.48 10.67 -5.23
N ARG A 32 -17.40 9.99 -4.83
CA ARG A 32 -17.32 8.52 -4.82
C ARG A 32 -17.67 7.89 -3.47
N LEU A 33 -17.21 8.49 -2.37
CA LEU A 33 -17.34 7.96 -1.01
C LEU A 33 -18.24 8.82 -0.11
N GLY A 34 -18.39 10.10 -0.44
CA GLY A 34 -19.14 11.08 0.34
C GLY A 34 -18.26 12.16 0.97
N MET A 35 -18.92 13.26 1.34
CA MET A 35 -18.32 14.47 1.92
C MET A 35 -17.44 14.19 3.13
N TYR A 36 -17.89 13.31 4.05
CA TYR A 36 -17.17 13.05 5.30
C TYR A 36 -15.83 12.33 5.08
N GLN A 37 -15.75 11.42 4.11
CA GLN A 37 -14.50 10.75 3.74
C GLN A 37 -13.53 11.73 3.10
N SER A 38 -14.02 12.60 2.21
CA SER A 38 -13.20 13.66 1.61
C SER A 38 -12.66 14.62 2.67
N LEU A 39 -13.51 15.07 3.60
CA LEU A 39 -13.12 15.93 4.72
C LEU A 39 -12.04 15.28 5.60
N LEU A 40 -12.16 13.99 5.91
CA LEU A 40 -11.16 13.26 6.69
C LEU A 40 -9.78 13.26 6.01
N LEU A 41 -9.74 13.07 4.68
CA LEU A 41 -8.49 13.13 3.92
C LEU A 41 -7.92 14.54 3.90
N LYS A 42 -8.78 15.56 3.80
CA LYS A 42 -8.39 16.97 3.83
C LYS A 42 -7.76 17.38 5.18
N ILE A 43 -8.35 16.96 6.30
CA ILE A 43 -7.80 17.18 7.66
C ILE A 43 -6.40 16.57 7.78
N GLN A 44 -6.19 15.39 7.20
CA GLN A 44 -4.89 14.69 7.20
C GLN A 44 -3.92 15.15 6.11
N GLN A 45 -4.32 16.12 5.28
CA GLN A 45 -3.56 16.57 4.10
C GLN A 45 -3.19 15.43 3.14
N ILE A 46 -4.03 14.40 3.05
CA ILE A 46 -3.90 13.34 2.05
C ILE A 46 -4.52 13.88 0.76
N ASN A 47 -3.71 14.58 -0.03
CA ASN A 47 -4.15 15.40 -1.16
C ASN A 47 -3.93 14.76 -2.53
N SER A 48 -3.58 13.48 -2.63
CA SER A 48 -3.36 12.83 -3.93
C SER A 48 -3.58 11.33 -3.86
N VAL A 49 -3.80 10.71 -5.03
CA VAL A 49 -3.92 9.25 -5.14
C VAL A 49 -2.67 8.52 -4.61
N PRO A 50 -1.43 8.90 -4.95
CA PRO A 50 -0.24 8.28 -4.37
C PRO A 50 -0.21 8.36 -2.84
N CYS A 51 -0.47 9.54 -2.26
CA CYS A 51 -0.52 9.71 -0.80
C CYS A 51 -1.59 8.82 -0.16
N PHE A 52 -2.76 8.73 -0.77
CA PHE A 52 -3.85 7.88 -0.31
C PHE A 52 -3.50 6.39 -0.34
N LEU A 53 -2.86 5.92 -1.42
CA LEU A 53 -2.39 4.54 -1.55
C LEU A 53 -1.28 4.17 -0.56
N LEU A 54 -0.47 5.16 -0.13
CA LEU A 54 0.59 4.98 0.86
C LEU A 54 0.09 5.01 2.30
N THR A 55 -1.08 5.60 2.54
CA THR A 55 -1.70 5.66 3.88
C THR A 55 -2.35 4.32 4.20
N ASN A 56 -1.93 3.65 5.29
CA ASN A 56 -2.45 2.32 5.65
C ASN A 56 -3.91 2.34 6.10
N ASP A 57 -4.29 3.24 7.00
CA ASP A 57 -5.68 3.44 7.43
C ASP A 57 -5.93 4.93 7.70
N PRO A 58 -6.64 5.65 6.80
CA PRO A 58 -7.00 7.04 7.04
C PRO A 58 -7.88 7.25 8.29
N CYS A 59 -8.50 6.19 8.82
CA CYS A 59 -9.31 6.27 10.04
C CYS A 59 -8.48 6.18 11.33
N GLU A 60 -7.19 5.86 11.26
CA GLU A 60 -6.33 5.70 12.44
C GLU A 60 -6.21 7.00 13.24
N VAL A 61 -6.18 8.15 12.55
CA VAL A 61 -6.15 9.48 13.18
C VAL A 61 -7.34 9.71 14.11
N LEU A 62 -8.49 9.08 13.84
CA LEU A 62 -9.67 9.25 14.67
C LEU A 62 -9.40 8.71 16.06
N ASN A 63 -8.66 7.60 16.21
CA ASN A 63 -8.34 6.97 17.50
C ASN A 63 -7.36 7.77 18.36
N LEU A 64 -6.79 8.85 17.82
CA LEU A 64 -5.87 9.72 18.55
C LEU A 64 -6.66 10.77 19.35
N ASN A 65 -6.19 11.07 20.56
CA ASN A 65 -6.68 12.17 21.39
C ASN A 65 -6.10 13.50 20.90
N ILE A 66 -6.58 13.95 19.74
CA ILE A 66 -6.26 15.25 19.15
C ILE A 66 -7.42 16.19 19.44
N ASP A 67 -7.11 17.35 20.01
CA ASP A 67 -8.06 18.44 20.26
C ASP A 67 -8.14 19.34 19.02
N ASP A 68 -8.99 18.94 18.08
CA ASP A 68 -9.25 19.67 16.83
C ASP A 68 -10.75 19.72 16.58
N ASP A 69 -11.30 20.93 16.41
CA ASP A 69 -12.74 21.17 16.32
C ASP A 69 -13.37 20.45 15.11
N ASP A 70 -12.71 20.51 13.95
CA ASP A 70 -13.20 19.90 12.71
C ASP A 70 -13.19 18.36 12.81
N LEU A 71 -12.11 17.79 13.37
CA LEU A 71 -12.00 16.37 13.63
C LEU A 71 -13.04 15.90 14.65
N ASN A 72 -13.30 16.69 15.70
CA ASN A 72 -14.33 16.40 16.71
C ASN A 72 -15.74 16.45 16.13
N VAL A 73 -16.04 17.44 15.27
CA VAL A 73 -17.29 17.49 14.50
C VAL A 73 -17.44 16.24 13.63
N LEU A 74 -16.37 15.84 12.93
CA LEU A 74 -16.36 14.67 12.08
C LEU A 74 -16.58 13.38 12.88
N LYS A 75 -15.88 13.17 14.00
CA LYS A 75 -16.05 12.03 14.92
C LYS A 75 -17.51 11.83 15.30
N ARG A 76 -18.22 12.91 15.66
CA ARG A 76 -19.66 12.87 16.00
C ARG A 76 -20.55 12.39 14.86
N LYS A 77 -20.12 12.55 13.59
CA LYS A 77 -20.89 12.13 12.41
C LYS A 77 -20.59 10.68 12.00
N ILE A 78 -19.34 10.26 12.09
CA ILE A 78 -18.87 8.99 11.50
C ILE A 78 -18.59 7.88 12.51
N CYS A 79 -18.60 8.17 13.81
CA CYS A 79 -18.37 7.18 14.86
C CYS A 79 -19.60 6.93 15.73
N PHE A 80 -19.62 5.78 16.40
CA PHE A 80 -20.50 5.47 17.52
C PHE A 80 -19.75 5.77 18.81
N PRO A 81 -20.19 6.73 19.64
CA PRO A 81 -19.58 6.97 20.95
C PRO A 81 -19.89 5.80 21.88
N LEU A 82 -18.92 5.43 22.71
CA LEU A 82 -19.05 4.44 23.77
C LEU A 82 -19.15 5.13 25.14
N SER A 83 -19.66 4.40 26.14
CA SER A 83 -19.88 4.95 27.49
C SER A 83 -18.60 5.33 28.23
N ASP A 84 -17.45 4.78 27.84
CA ASP A 84 -16.13 5.06 28.38
C ASP A 84 -15.45 6.27 27.72
N GLY A 85 -16.14 6.96 26.79
CA GLY A 85 -15.60 8.07 26.03
C GLY A 85 -14.78 7.66 24.79
N SER A 86 -14.56 6.37 24.57
CA SER A 86 -14.00 5.86 23.31
C SER A 86 -15.05 5.86 22.19
N PHE A 87 -14.65 5.51 20.97
CA PHE A 87 -15.58 5.49 19.83
C PHE A 87 -15.23 4.39 18.84
N ILE A 88 -16.26 3.89 18.15
CA ILE A 88 -16.13 2.91 17.07
C ILE A 88 -16.48 3.59 15.76
N VAL A 89 -15.55 3.63 14.81
CA VAL A 89 -15.83 4.15 13.46
C VAL A 89 -16.87 3.27 12.77
N LYS A 90 -17.90 3.88 12.16
CA LYS A 90 -18.95 3.16 11.42
C LYS A 90 -18.32 2.24 10.36
N PRO A 91 -18.66 0.93 10.32
CA PRO A 91 -18.04 -0.01 9.39
C PRO A 91 -18.14 0.42 7.92
N GLY A 92 -19.31 0.90 7.49
CA GLY A 92 -19.51 1.36 6.10
C GLY A 92 -18.62 2.54 5.70
N PHE A 93 -18.21 3.37 6.66
CA PHE A 93 -17.27 4.46 6.42
C PHE A 93 -15.87 3.91 6.09
N LYS A 94 -15.39 2.93 6.88
CA LYS A 94 -14.11 2.24 6.64
C LYS A 94 -14.11 1.46 5.32
N THR A 95 -15.18 0.71 5.05
CA THR A 95 -15.31 -0.09 3.83
C THR A 95 -15.17 0.76 2.57
N GLY A 96 -15.66 2.00 2.58
CA GLY A 96 -15.49 2.95 1.46
C GLY A 96 -14.03 3.17 1.08
N PHE A 97 -13.15 3.43 2.05
CA PHE A 97 -11.71 3.62 1.78
C PHE A 97 -11.03 2.34 1.29
N ILE A 98 -11.38 1.18 1.85
CA ILE A 98 -10.85 -0.11 1.43
C ILE A 98 -11.19 -0.36 -0.05
N CYS A 99 -12.46 -0.22 -0.41
CA CYS A 99 -12.91 -0.41 -1.78
C CYS A 99 -12.25 0.59 -2.76
N LEU A 100 -12.11 1.87 -2.37
CA LEU A 100 -11.44 2.86 -3.20
C LEU A 100 -9.96 2.51 -3.40
N ARG A 101 -9.26 2.09 -2.34
CA ARG A 101 -7.86 1.68 -2.41
C ARG A 101 -7.66 0.49 -3.34
N ASP A 102 -8.52 -0.52 -3.26
CA ASP A 102 -8.44 -1.70 -4.12
C ASP A 102 -8.61 -1.31 -5.59
N LEU A 103 -9.60 -0.45 -5.89
CA LEU A 103 -9.85 0.05 -7.25
C LEU A 103 -8.66 0.85 -7.80
N LEU A 104 -8.11 1.78 -7.02
CA LEU A 104 -6.96 2.59 -7.43
C LEU A 104 -5.68 1.74 -7.57
N SER A 105 -5.48 0.75 -6.70
CA SER A 105 -4.35 -0.19 -6.76
C SER A 105 -4.41 -1.04 -8.03
N LYS A 106 -5.58 -1.59 -8.34
CA LYS A 106 -5.81 -2.37 -9.56
C LYS A 106 -5.51 -1.53 -10.81
N LYS A 107 -6.01 -0.30 -10.85
CA LYS A 107 -5.76 0.61 -11.98
C LYS A 107 -4.28 0.98 -12.14
N THR A 108 -3.57 1.14 -11.02
CA THR A 108 -2.12 1.35 -11.01
C THR A 108 -1.39 0.15 -11.62
N GLU A 109 -1.78 -1.07 -11.26
CA GLU A 109 -1.20 -2.29 -11.82
C GLU A 109 -1.48 -2.44 -13.33
N GLU A 110 -2.70 -2.14 -13.77
CA GLU A 110 -3.08 -2.15 -15.19
C GLU A 110 -2.21 -1.18 -16.01
N ARG A 111 -2.01 0.05 -15.51
CA ARG A 111 -1.13 1.04 -16.15
C ARG A 111 0.31 0.55 -16.23
N LEU A 112 0.82 -0.07 -15.17
CA LEU A 112 2.18 -0.65 -15.16
C LEU A 112 2.32 -1.81 -16.17
N LYS A 113 1.29 -2.65 -16.34
CA LYS A 113 1.28 -3.72 -17.34
C LYS A 113 1.31 -3.16 -18.76
N GLN A 114 0.52 -2.11 -19.05
CA GLN A 114 0.51 -1.44 -20.34
C GLN A 114 1.89 -0.88 -20.70
N LEU A 115 2.54 -0.18 -19.77
CA LEU A 115 3.88 0.37 -19.97
C LEU A 115 4.94 -0.71 -20.28
N ARG A 116 4.79 -1.91 -19.71
CA ARG A 116 5.69 -3.04 -20.01
C ARG A 116 5.45 -3.64 -21.39
N SER A 117 4.20 -3.76 -21.82
CA SER A 117 3.86 -4.34 -23.14
C SER A 117 4.38 -3.50 -24.32
N THR A 118 4.42 -2.17 -24.18
CA THR A 118 4.86 -1.28 -25.26
C THR A 118 6.36 -1.37 -25.55
N LYS A 119 7.18 -1.85 -24.59
CA LYS A 119 8.64 -1.87 -24.75
C LYS A 119 9.18 -3.01 -25.64
N THR A 120 8.39 -4.05 -25.91
CA THR A 120 8.88 -5.28 -26.58
C THR A 120 8.68 -5.30 -28.10
N GLN A 121 7.96 -4.34 -28.68
CA GLN A 121 7.64 -4.34 -30.12
C GLN A 121 8.53 -3.45 -31.00
N SER A 122 9.59 -2.83 -30.46
CA SER A 122 10.42 -1.86 -31.21
C SER A 122 11.82 -2.37 -31.56
N THR A 123 11.95 -3.63 -32.00
CA THR A 123 13.14 -4.15 -32.68
C THR A 123 12.73 -4.98 -33.89
N THR A 124 12.10 -4.34 -34.87
CA THR A 124 12.17 -4.84 -36.25
C THR A 124 13.49 -4.34 -36.81
N ALA A 125 14.44 -5.27 -36.94
CA ALA A 125 15.72 -5.03 -37.60
C ALA A 125 15.47 -4.42 -38.98
N ALA A 126 15.96 -3.20 -39.18
CA ALA A 126 16.10 -2.64 -40.52
C ALA A 126 17.09 -3.54 -41.30
N PRO A 127 16.75 -4.02 -42.50
CA PRO A 127 17.69 -4.77 -43.31
C PRO A 127 18.81 -3.81 -43.75
N MET A 128 20.04 -4.10 -43.32
CA MET A 128 21.24 -3.41 -43.80
C MET A 128 21.38 -3.68 -45.30
N ASN A 129 21.16 -2.64 -46.10
CA ASN A 129 21.41 -2.68 -47.53
C ASN A 129 22.87 -2.29 -47.79
N ASN A 130 23.65 -3.25 -48.26
CA ASN A 130 25.03 -3.06 -48.72
C ASN A 130 25.04 -2.20 -50.00
N ILE A 131 25.84 -1.13 -50.03
CA ILE A 131 26.19 -0.43 -51.28
C ILE A 131 27.72 -0.27 -51.33
N PRO A 132 28.39 -0.69 -52.42
CA PRO A 132 29.84 -0.52 -52.58
C PRO A 132 30.21 0.80 -53.28
N SER A 133 31.29 1.39 -52.76
CA SER A 133 32.37 2.16 -53.40
C SER A 133 32.22 2.61 -54.86
N SER A 134 32.24 3.93 -55.10
CA SER A 134 33.04 4.59 -56.16
C SER A 134 32.94 6.13 -56.08
N SER A 135 34.09 6.81 -56.08
CA SER A 135 34.30 8.23 -56.40
C SER A 135 34.57 8.39 -57.92
N PRO A 136 34.83 9.59 -58.52
CA PRO A 136 34.66 11.00 -58.11
C PRO A 136 33.94 11.88 -59.20
N SER A 137 33.64 13.18 -58.94
CA SER A 137 33.84 14.31 -59.90
C SER A 137 33.21 15.66 -59.46
N LEU A 138 34.07 16.69 -59.46
CA LEU A 138 33.98 18.14 -59.72
C LEU A 138 32.64 18.95 -59.79
N THR A 139 32.65 20.04 -58.99
CA THR A 139 32.21 21.44 -59.24
C THR A 139 30.74 21.94 -59.08
N PRO A 140 30.54 23.25 -58.70
CA PRO A 140 29.34 23.86 -58.07
C PRO A 140 28.45 24.62 -59.14
N PRO A 141 27.31 25.34 -58.87
CA PRO A 141 27.00 26.24 -57.73
C PRO A 141 25.54 26.38 -57.21
N ARG A 142 25.44 26.95 -56.00
CA ARG A 142 24.48 27.95 -55.49
C ARG A 142 23.04 27.95 -56.05
N THR A 143 22.07 27.51 -55.24
CA THR A 143 20.73 28.14 -55.19
C THR A 143 20.11 28.05 -53.78
N THR A 144 19.68 29.23 -53.34
CA THR A 144 18.91 29.66 -52.17
C THR A 144 17.67 28.79 -51.86
N ILE A 145 17.54 28.21 -50.66
CA ILE A 145 16.24 27.86 -50.06
C ILE A 145 16.26 28.02 -48.53
N ALA A 146 15.17 28.65 -48.07
CA ALA A 146 14.68 28.95 -46.75
C ALA A 146 15.13 28.10 -45.55
N SER A 147 15.42 28.83 -44.48
CA SER A 147 15.51 28.40 -43.09
C SER A 147 14.23 27.66 -42.65
N ALA A 148 14.38 26.36 -42.37
CA ALA A 148 13.44 25.60 -41.54
C ALA A 148 14.15 25.34 -40.19
N PRO A 149 13.56 25.70 -39.04
CA PRO A 149 14.16 25.39 -37.76
C PRO A 149 13.90 23.92 -37.41
N GLN A 150 14.95 23.10 -37.53
CA GLN A 150 15.11 21.90 -36.73
C GLN A 150 15.83 22.29 -35.44
N ILE A 151 15.12 22.30 -34.32
CA ILE A 151 15.73 21.93 -33.03
C ILE A 151 14.79 20.93 -32.38
N ALA A 152 15.24 19.69 -32.42
CA ALA A 152 14.81 18.62 -31.57
C ALA A 152 15.06 19.00 -30.11
N ALA A 153 13.99 19.11 -29.34
CA ALA A 153 14.03 18.93 -27.90
C ALA A 153 13.14 17.74 -27.58
N SER A 154 13.75 16.56 -27.54
CA SER A 154 13.12 15.43 -26.85
C SER A 154 12.88 15.86 -25.41
N PRO A 155 11.64 15.82 -24.89
CA PRO A 155 11.41 16.12 -23.49
C PRO A 155 12.16 15.05 -22.69
N SER A 156 13.13 15.54 -21.92
CA SER A 156 13.80 14.83 -20.83
C SER A 156 12.76 14.00 -20.09
N SER A 157 13.07 12.73 -19.90
CA SER A 157 12.28 11.85 -19.06
C SER A 157 12.21 12.48 -17.68
N ASP A 158 11.07 13.09 -17.35
CA ASP A 158 10.80 13.56 -16.00
C ASP A 158 10.96 12.33 -15.09
N ILE A 159 12.08 12.29 -14.40
CA ILE A 159 12.30 11.36 -13.30
C ILE A 159 11.29 11.81 -12.26
N VAL A 160 10.09 11.26 -12.32
CA VAL A 160 9.07 11.40 -11.29
C VAL A 160 9.76 10.94 -10.02
N ALA A 161 10.14 11.92 -9.19
CA ALA A 161 10.81 11.68 -7.92
C ALA A 161 9.90 10.76 -7.13
N THR A 162 10.27 9.48 -7.05
CA THR A 162 9.50 8.49 -6.32
C THR A 162 9.68 8.85 -4.84
N PRO A 163 8.59 9.02 -4.07
CA PRO A 163 8.69 9.49 -2.69
C PRO A 163 9.72 8.67 -1.89
N ILE A 164 10.51 9.31 -1.02
CA ILE A 164 11.52 8.67 -0.16
C ILE A 164 11.00 7.39 0.51
N MET A 165 9.72 7.42 0.91
CA MET A 165 9.01 6.29 1.52
C MET A 165 8.90 5.06 0.61
N GLU A 166 8.73 5.24 -0.71
CA GLU A 166 8.69 4.13 -1.67
C GLU A 166 10.05 3.44 -1.78
N HIS A 167 11.13 4.22 -1.84
CA HIS A 167 12.48 3.67 -1.88
C HIS A 167 12.81 2.90 -0.59
N ARG A 168 12.39 3.42 0.57
CA ARG A 168 12.49 2.71 1.86
C ARG A 168 11.70 1.40 1.84
N ARG A 169 10.44 1.43 1.41
CA ARG A 169 9.60 0.22 1.32
C ARG A 169 10.17 -0.80 0.35
N TYR A 170 10.66 -0.35 -0.80
CA TYR A 170 11.31 -1.20 -1.80
C TYR A 170 12.55 -1.90 -1.23
N PHE A 171 13.42 -1.16 -0.51
CA PHE A 171 14.57 -1.74 0.18
C PHE A 171 14.15 -2.83 1.19
N LEU A 172 13.18 -2.53 2.06
CA LEU A 172 12.71 -3.47 3.08
C LEU A 172 12.13 -4.75 2.44
N ASN A 173 11.37 -4.62 1.36
CA ASN A 173 10.83 -5.76 0.62
C ASN A 173 11.93 -6.61 -0.02
N LEU A 174 12.93 -5.97 -0.64
CA LEU A 174 14.07 -6.69 -1.20
C LEU A 174 14.89 -7.40 -0.12
N LEU A 175 15.08 -6.78 1.04
CA LEU A 175 15.79 -7.38 2.15
C LEU A 175 15.04 -8.59 2.72
N LYS A 176 13.72 -8.48 2.91
CA LYS A 176 12.86 -9.61 3.34
C LYS A 176 12.89 -10.76 2.35
N LEU A 177 12.79 -10.46 1.05
CA LEU A 177 12.88 -11.47 0.00
C LEU A 177 14.25 -12.16 0.02
N TRP A 178 15.33 -11.39 0.19
CA TRP A 178 16.67 -11.96 0.31
C TRP A 178 16.82 -12.84 1.56
N CYS A 179 16.32 -12.41 2.73
CA CYS A 179 16.36 -13.21 3.95
C CYS A 179 15.61 -14.53 3.77
N SER A 180 14.44 -14.49 3.11
CA SER A 180 13.64 -15.68 2.81
C SER A 180 14.36 -16.67 1.90
N ASN A 181 15.12 -16.18 0.91
CA ASN A 181 15.86 -17.02 -0.02
C ASN A 181 17.16 -17.60 0.56
N HIS A 182 17.58 -17.18 1.76
CA HIS A 182 18.85 -17.59 2.37
C HIS A 182 18.70 -18.09 3.80
N LYS A 183 17.51 -18.58 4.20
CA LYS A 183 17.27 -19.10 5.55
C LYS A 183 18.27 -20.19 5.96
N ASP A 184 18.63 -21.05 5.01
CA ASP A 184 19.57 -22.15 5.22
C ASP A 184 20.99 -21.66 5.59
N ASP A 185 21.43 -20.52 5.03
CA ASP A 185 22.74 -19.91 5.33
C ASP A 185 22.86 -19.44 6.79
N PHE A 186 21.72 -19.22 7.47
CA PHE A 186 21.64 -18.67 8.82
C PHE A 186 21.14 -19.68 9.87
N LEU A 187 20.91 -20.95 9.49
CA LEU A 187 20.48 -22.02 10.39
C LEU A 187 19.23 -21.64 11.22
N SER A 188 18.30 -20.89 10.62
CA SER A 188 17.09 -20.41 11.29
C SER A 188 15.86 -20.68 10.42
N ASP A 189 14.83 -21.29 11.00
CA ASP A 189 13.56 -21.55 10.30
C ASP A 189 12.83 -20.22 9.96
N SER A 190 13.09 -19.19 10.77
CA SER A 190 12.73 -17.79 10.53
C SER A 190 13.97 -16.91 10.68
N PHE A 191 14.66 -16.62 9.57
CA PHE A 191 15.67 -15.56 9.53
C PHE A 191 15.03 -14.28 9.00
N ASP A 192 14.85 -13.30 9.88
CA ASP A 192 14.35 -11.97 9.53
C ASP A 192 15.25 -10.89 10.13
N LEU A 193 15.48 -9.83 9.37
CA LEU A 193 16.17 -8.63 9.82
C LEU A 193 15.16 -7.51 10.02
N ASN A 194 15.14 -6.94 11.21
CA ASN A 194 14.22 -5.89 11.62
C ASN A 194 14.93 -4.53 11.67
N GLU A 195 14.28 -3.54 11.09
CA GLU A 195 14.75 -2.16 11.18
C GLU A 195 14.66 -1.65 12.63
N GLY A 196 15.66 -0.90 13.09
CA GLY A 196 15.80 -0.42 14.46
C GLY A 196 16.48 -1.41 15.41
N LYS A 197 16.44 -2.71 15.11
CA LYS A 197 17.11 -3.77 15.89
C LYS A 197 18.38 -4.28 15.23
N ASP A 198 18.27 -4.69 13.97
CA ASP A 198 19.35 -5.36 13.24
C ASP A 198 20.11 -4.40 12.32
N PHE A 199 19.42 -3.35 11.87
CA PHE A 199 19.98 -2.28 11.06
C PHE A 199 19.15 -0.99 11.17
N ILE A 200 19.74 0.13 10.76
CA ILE A 200 19.08 1.42 10.59
C ILE A 200 19.20 1.80 9.11
N LEU A 201 18.09 2.21 8.49
CA LEU A 201 18.06 2.66 7.11
C LEU A 201 17.90 4.18 7.04
N ASN A 202 18.82 4.84 6.34
CA ASN A 202 18.72 6.26 6.03
C ASN A 202 18.60 6.42 4.50
N VAL A 203 17.49 7.00 4.05
CA VAL A 203 17.23 7.30 2.64
C VAL A 203 17.25 8.82 2.50
N LEU A 204 18.20 9.34 1.72
CA LEU A 204 18.44 10.77 1.56
C LEU A 204 18.66 11.08 0.08
N TYR A 205 18.30 12.28 -0.37
CA TYR A 205 18.83 12.82 -1.62
C TYR A 205 20.10 13.60 -1.31
N ASP A 206 21.11 13.48 -2.16
CA ASP A 206 22.30 14.31 -2.04
C ASP A 206 22.14 15.65 -2.75
N GLN A 207 23.22 16.44 -2.78
CA GLN A 207 23.23 17.77 -3.39
C GLN A 207 22.94 17.74 -4.91
N ASN A 208 23.14 16.59 -5.56
CA ASN A 208 22.85 16.39 -6.98
C ASN A 208 21.42 15.86 -7.21
N ASN A 209 20.60 15.79 -6.16
CA ASN A 209 19.31 15.12 -6.16
C ASN A 209 19.39 13.61 -6.47
N ASP A 210 20.57 13.00 -6.29
CA ASP A 210 20.75 11.57 -6.44
C ASP A 210 20.31 10.86 -5.16
N LEU A 211 19.51 9.80 -5.31
CA LEU A 211 19.07 8.99 -4.18
C LEU A 211 20.25 8.22 -3.57
N LYS A 212 20.59 8.55 -2.33
CA LYS A 212 21.54 7.81 -1.49
C LYS A 212 20.82 7.03 -0.41
N VAL A 213 21.02 5.72 -0.40
CA VAL A 213 20.53 4.85 0.66
C VAL A 213 21.70 4.32 1.47
N ASN A 214 21.73 4.65 2.75
CA ASN A 214 22.74 4.20 3.69
C ASN A 214 22.12 3.21 4.68
N VAL A 215 22.71 2.03 4.79
CA VAL A 215 22.31 1.00 5.75
C VAL A 215 23.40 0.90 6.80
N LYS A 216 23.07 1.21 8.05
CA LYS A 216 23.95 0.98 9.19
C LYS A 216 23.56 -0.33 9.86
N CYS A 217 24.39 -1.35 9.74
CA CYS A 217 24.20 -2.62 10.46
C CYS A 217 24.43 -2.40 11.97
N ASN A 218 23.79 -3.20 12.81
CA ASN A 218 24.00 -3.18 14.27
C ASN A 218 25.45 -3.53 14.69
N CYS A 219 26.28 -4.08 13.79
CA CYS A 219 27.72 -4.18 14.02
C CYS A 219 28.48 -2.86 13.76
N ASN A 220 27.78 -1.72 13.68
CA ASN A 220 28.27 -0.38 13.35
C ASN A 220 28.84 -0.18 11.95
N LYS A 221 28.78 -1.18 11.06
CA LYS A 221 29.22 -1.00 9.68
C LYS A 221 28.15 -0.27 8.87
N SER A 222 28.52 0.89 8.34
CA SER A 222 27.68 1.66 7.41
C SER A 222 28.00 1.29 5.97
N ILE A 223 26.97 1.04 5.17
CA ILE A 223 27.09 0.62 3.77
C ILE A 223 26.16 1.49 2.94
N THR A 224 26.74 2.25 2.02
CA THR A 224 25.99 2.99 1.01
C THR A 224 25.62 2.05 -0.13
N LEU A 225 24.34 2.01 -0.47
CA LEU A 225 23.81 1.24 -1.59
C LEU A 225 23.86 2.10 -2.84
N ALA A 226 24.31 1.50 -3.94
CA ALA A 226 24.27 2.13 -5.24
C ALA A 226 22.92 1.88 -5.92
N MET A 227 22.44 2.87 -6.66
CA MET A 227 21.38 2.68 -7.64
C MET A 227 22.04 2.32 -8.98
N LYS A 228 21.63 1.22 -9.60
CA LYS A 228 22.06 0.83 -10.95
C LYS A 228 20.82 0.51 -11.78
N ASP A 229 20.69 1.15 -12.94
CA ASP A 229 19.55 0.97 -13.86
C ASP A 229 18.18 1.20 -13.17
N GLY A 230 18.11 2.21 -12.30
CA GLY A 230 16.92 2.54 -11.51
C GLY A 230 16.59 1.53 -10.40
N LYS A 231 17.45 0.55 -10.14
CA LYS A 231 17.28 -0.47 -9.09
C LYS A 231 18.34 -0.33 -8.02
N MET A 232 17.90 -0.49 -6.77
CA MET A 232 18.79 -0.47 -5.62
C MET A 232 19.60 -1.77 -5.54
N GLN A 233 20.93 -1.65 -5.46
CA GLN A 233 21.82 -2.79 -5.37
C GLN A 233 22.13 -3.15 -3.91
N LEU A 234 21.60 -4.31 -3.49
CA LEU A 234 21.85 -4.87 -2.16
C LEU A 234 23.18 -5.63 -2.05
N SER A 235 23.89 -5.86 -3.16
CA SER A 235 25.06 -6.76 -3.23
C SER A 235 26.12 -6.44 -2.18
N ASN A 236 26.41 -5.17 -1.91
CA ASN A 236 27.39 -4.75 -0.90
C ASN A 236 26.92 -5.08 0.53
N TYR A 237 25.65 -4.84 0.82
CA TYR A 237 25.07 -5.18 2.13
C TYR A 237 24.99 -6.70 2.32
N GLN A 238 24.58 -7.44 1.29
CA GLN A 238 24.55 -8.91 1.29
C GLN A 238 25.94 -9.51 1.52
N LYS A 239 26.97 -9.00 0.82
CA LYS A 239 28.37 -9.40 1.04
C LYS A 239 28.78 -9.18 2.48
N HIS A 240 28.36 -8.08 3.09
CA HIS A 240 28.63 -7.83 4.50
C HIS A 240 27.91 -8.83 5.42
N LEU A 241 26.62 -9.08 5.22
CA LEU A 241 25.86 -10.04 6.02
C LEU A 241 26.42 -11.46 5.92
N ARG A 242 26.96 -11.85 4.76
CA ARG A 242 27.63 -13.15 4.57
C ARG A 242 29.08 -13.17 5.04
N SER A 243 29.70 -12.00 5.24
CA SER A 243 31.09 -11.96 5.66
C SER A 243 31.25 -12.52 7.07
N THR A 244 32.37 -13.20 7.30
CA THR A 244 32.80 -13.61 8.65
C THR A 244 33.18 -12.43 9.53
N ASN A 245 32.98 -11.18 9.09
CA ASN A 245 33.33 -9.98 9.85
C ASN A 245 32.09 -9.27 10.44
N CYS A 246 30.87 -9.70 10.09
CA CYS A 246 29.67 -9.15 10.71
C CYS A 246 29.44 -9.78 12.10
N SER A 247 29.81 -9.07 13.17
CA SER A 247 29.62 -9.54 14.55
C SER A 247 28.14 -9.75 14.91
N HIS A 248 27.24 -8.93 14.36
CA HIS A 248 25.80 -9.05 14.55
C HIS A 248 25.25 -10.38 14.03
N ILE A 249 25.61 -10.74 12.79
CA ILE A 249 25.21 -12.02 12.19
C ILE A 249 25.84 -13.20 12.93
N LYS A 250 27.08 -13.08 13.41
CA LYS A 250 27.69 -14.11 14.26
C LYS A 250 26.88 -14.34 15.53
N ALA A 251 26.43 -13.27 16.19
CA ALA A 251 25.61 -13.35 17.38
C ALA A 251 24.28 -14.05 17.09
N ILE A 252 23.60 -13.69 15.99
CA ILE A 252 22.35 -14.36 15.56
C ILE A 252 22.58 -15.85 15.32
N LYS A 253 23.62 -16.23 14.55
CA LYS A 253 23.94 -17.64 14.29
C LYS A 253 24.24 -18.42 15.56
N LYS A 254 24.96 -17.80 16.51
CA LYS A 254 25.27 -18.42 17.81
C LYS A 254 24.01 -18.68 18.63
N MET A 255 23.14 -17.68 18.78
CA MET A 255 21.88 -17.82 19.52
C MET A 255 20.97 -18.89 18.92
N ASN A 256 20.85 -18.93 17.58
CA ASN A 256 20.04 -19.93 16.90
C ASN A 256 20.63 -21.35 17.03
N GLY A 257 21.96 -21.47 16.96
CA GLY A 257 22.66 -22.74 17.18
C GLY A 257 22.47 -23.29 18.59
N GLU A 258 22.46 -22.43 19.61
CA GLU A 258 22.19 -22.81 21.00
C GLU A 258 20.73 -23.25 21.20
N GLN A 259 19.76 -22.50 20.66
CA GLN A 259 18.33 -22.88 20.71
C GLN A 259 18.07 -24.23 20.05
N LYS A 260 18.70 -24.49 18.89
CA LYS A 260 18.55 -25.77 18.19
C LYS A 260 19.09 -26.93 19.02
N LYS A 261 20.23 -26.77 19.70
CA LYS A 261 20.78 -27.78 20.61
C LYS A 261 19.84 -28.06 21.78
N ILE A 262 19.24 -27.03 22.37
CA ILE A 262 18.28 -27.17 23.47
C ILE A 262 17.03 -27.96 23.01
N SER A 263 16.47 -27.62 21.85
CA SER A 263 15.32 -28.34 21.27
C SER A 263 15.62 -29.82 20.96
N LEU A 264 16.83 -30.10 20.45
CA LEU A 264 17.30 -31.47 20.22
C LEU A 264 17.52 -32.27 21.52
N GLN A 265 17.92 -31.61 22.61
CA GLN A 265 18.09 -32.28 23.90
C GLN A 265 16.73 -32.59 24.53
N GLN A 266 15.79 -31.64 24.53
CA GLN A 266 14.44 -31.83 25.06
C GLN A 266 13.66 -32.95 24.34
N SER A 267 13.83 -33.09 23.03
CA SER A 267 13.21 -34.18 22.27
C SER A 267 13.79 -35.57 22.58
N LYS A 268 15.08 -35.66 22.93
CA LYS A 268 15.69 -36.92 23.36
C LYS A 268 15.22 -37.35 24.76
N ASP A 269 15.12 -36.40 25.68
CA ASP A 269 14.72 -36.69 27.08
C ASP A 269 13.21 -37.02 27.18
N ALA A 270 12.38 -36.49 26.28
CA ALA A 270 10.98 -36.88 26.16
C ALA A 270 10.79 -38.30 25.59
N SER A 271 11.77 -38.81 24.84
CA SER A 271 11.68 -40.15 24.22
C SER A 271 12.20 -41.27 25.12
N SER A 272 12.97 -40.95 26.17
CA SER A 272 13.53 -41.91 27.13
C SER A 272 12.69 -42.11 28.39
N SER A 273 11.58 -41.37 28.55
CA SER A 273 10.67 -41.46 29.71
C SER A 273 9.41 -42.31 29.46
N SER A 274 9.31 -43.00 28.32
CA SER A 274 8.27 -44.00 28.06
C SER A 274 8.61 -45.36 28.71
N THR A 275 8.80 -45.37 30.03
CA THR A 275 8.66 -46.62 30.78
C THR A 275 7.17 -46.92 30.85
N SER A 276 6.75 -47.93 30.09
CA SER A 276 5.40 -48.48 30.09
C SER A 276 5.03 -48.97 31.49
N VAL A 277 4.43 -48.10 32.31
CA VAL A 277 3.70 -48.54 33.50
C VAL A 277 2.39 -49.14 33.01
N THR A 278 2.35 -50.47 32.92
CA THR A 278 1.12 -51.25 32.76
C THR A 278 0.22 -51.00 33.96
N LEU A 279 -0.66 -49.99 33.86
CA LEU A 279 -1.70 -49.77 34.84
C LEU A 279 -2.84 -50.77 34.61
N LYS A 280 -3.04 -51.60 35.62
CA LYS A 280 -4.13 -52.56 35.76
C LYS A 280 -5.48 -51.81 35.74
N PRO A 281 -6.48 -52.24 34.95
CA PRO A 281 -7.77 -51.57 34.86
C PRO A 281 -8.51 -51.70 36.20
N SER A 282 -8.78 -50.56 36.84
CA SER A 282 -9.65 -50.47 38.02
C SER A 282 -10.92 -49.70 37.65
N ALA A 283 -12.02 -50.18 38.23
CA ALA A 283 -13.43 -49.95 37.93
C ALA A 283 -13.88 -48.47 37.81
N PRO A 284 -15.02 -48.22 37.14
CA PRO A 284 -15.57 -46.87 36.97
C PRO A 284 -16.17 -46.37 38.28
N VAL A 285 -15.61 -45.29 38.82
CA VAL A 285 -16.22 -44.52 39.91
C VAL A 285 -17.01 -43.36 39.28
N GLN A 286 -18.32 -43.37 39.54
CA GLN A 286 -19.23 -42.27 39.26
C GLN A 286 -18.75 -40.99 39.95
N GLN A 287 -18.58 -39.91 39.20
CA GLN A 287 -18.40 -38.59 39.78
C GLN A 287 -19.65 -37.74 39.51
N GLN A 288 -20.31 -37.41 40.63
CA GLN A 288 -21.50 -36.60 40.75
C GLN A 288 -21.23 -35.15 40.36
N SER A 289 -22.24 -34.59 39.72
CA SER A 289 -22.45 -33.19 39.40
C SER A 289 -22.75 -32.35 40.65
N ALA A 290 -22.04 -31.24 40.83
CA ALA A 290 -22.47 -30.08 41.61
C ALA A 290 -21.80 -28.83 41.00
N SER A 291 -22.50 -28.04 40.18
CA SER A 291 -23.33 -26.88 40.57
C SER A 291 -22.68 -25.98 41.63
N GLN A 292 -22.25 -24.79 41.20
CA GLN A 292 -22.40 -23.52 41.94
C GLN A 292 -21.93 -22.33 41.09
N SER A 293 -22.90 -21.56 40.61
CA SER A 293 -22.75 -20.17 40.18
C SER A 293 -22.80 -19.26 41.42
N PRO A 294 -22.13 -18.10 41.40
CA PRO A 294 -22.64 -16.94 42.11
C PRO A 294 -22.99 -15.82 41.12
N VAL A 295 -24.27 -15.50 41.10
CA VAL A 295 -24.85 -14.27 40.59
C VAL A 295 -24.37 -13.13 41.47
N SER A 296 -23.77 -12.08 40.89
CA SER A 296 -23.55 -10.81 41.57
C SER A 296 -24.35 -9.72 40.86
N VAL A 297 -25.42 -9.31 41.55
CA VAL A 297 -26.26 -8.16 41.28
C VAL A 297 -25.49 -6.91 41.71
N VAL A 298 -25.27 -5.96 40.81
CA VAL A 298 -25.00 -4.56 41.18
C VAL A 298 -25.88 -3.66 40.33
N THR A 299 -26.98 -3.24 40.95
CA THR A 299 -27.81 -2.11 40.57
C THR A 299 -27.07 -0.81 40.86
N GLY A 300 -26.86 0.03 39.84
CA GLY A 300 -26.22 1.34 39.97
C GLY A 300 -26.98 2.40 39.17
N ALA A 301 -27.70 3.24 39.91
CA ALA A 301 -28.53 4.39 39.57
C ALA A 301 -28.30 5.11 38.23
N THR A 302 -29.41 5.26 37.50
CA THR A 302 -29.63 6.25 36.44
C THR A 302 -29.75 7.66 37.03
N SER A 303 -28.87 8.58 36.63
CA SER A 303 -29.10 10.02 36.81
C SER A 303 -29.44 10.65 35.46
N SER A 304 -30.73 10.93 35.30
CA SER A 304 -31.29 11.78 34.26
C SER A 304 -30.77 13.21 34.40
N MET A 305 -30.16 13.75 33.35
CA MET A 305 -29.99 15.20 33.20
C MET A 305 -30.82 15.71 32.03
N ASN A 306 -31.61 16.73 32.37
CA ASN A 306 -32.58 17.43 31.55
C ASN A 306 -31.95 18.08 30.32
N ILE A 307 -32.63 17.93 29.19
CA ILE A 307 -32.46 18.70 27.96
C ILE A 307 -33.43 19.87 28.00
N PRO A 308 -33.00 21.13 27.81
CA PRO A 308 -33.89 22.20 27.39
C PRO A 308 -34.01 22.23 25.87
N SER A 309 -35.24 22.02 25.40
CA SER A 309 -35.72 22.39 24.06
C SER A 309 -35.64 23.90 23.85
N ALA A 310 -35.20 24.33 22.66
CA ALA A 310 -35.45 25.67 22.14
C ALA A 310 -35.74 25.61 20.63
N ASP A 311 -37.02 25.81 20.34
CA ASP A 311 -37.64 26.55 19.23
C ASP A 311 -36.99 26.61 17.83
N ALA A 312 -37.68 25.93 16.91
CA ALA A 312 -38.24 26.41 15.65
C ALA A 312 -37.74 27.75 15.06
N ARG A 313 -37.27 27.68 13.80
CA ARG A 313 -37.82 28.56 12.76
C ARG A 313 -37.69 27.98 11.36
N THR A 314 -38.87 27.75 10.79
CA THR A 314 -39.17 27.46 9.39
C THR A 314 -38.94 28.70 8.52
N THR A 315 -38.28 28.54 7.37
CA THR A 315 -38.49 29.42 6.22
C THR A 315 -38.53 28.61 4.94
N VAL A 316 -39.72 28.59 4.35
CA VAL A 316 -40.07 28.09 3.03
C VAL A 316 -39.65 29.13 2.00
N SER A 317 -39.02 28.71 0.91
CA SER A 317 -39.05 29.43 -0.37
C SER A 317 -39.16 28.44 -1.51
N GLN A 318 -40.35 28.39 -2.10
CA GLN A 318 -40.62 27.84 -3.43
C GLN A 318 -40.00 28.73 -4.50
N THR A 319 -39.57 28.17 -5.62
CA THR A 319 -40.13 28.51 -6.95
C THR A 319 -39.48 27.75 -8.13
N ASN A 320 -40.37 27.30 -9.03
CA ASN A 320 -40.27 27.25 -10.50
C ASN A 320 -39.46 26.17 -11.25
N SER A 321 -40.19 25.11 -11.61
CA SER A 321 -40.71 24.84 -12.98
C SER A 321 -39.86 25.22 -14.22
N ARG A 322 -39.44 24.19 -14.99
CA ARG A 322 -39.42 24.10 -16.48
C ARG A 322 -38.94 22.68 -16.86
N LYS A 323 -39.75 21.74 -17.39
CA LYS A 323 -40.48 21.61 -18.67
C LYS A 323 -39.61 21.07 -19.83
N ARG A 324 -39.83 19.76 -20.15
CA ARG A 324 -39.74 18.99 -21.44
C ARG A 324 -38.42 19.09 -22.24
N SER A 325 -37.88 18.03 -22.87
CA SER A 325 -38.43 17.06 -23.86
C SER A 325 -37.48 15.84 -23.98
N HIS A 326 -37.96 14.59 -24.06
CA HIS A 326 -38.27 13.79 -25.27
C HIS A 326 -37.10 13.55 -26.25
N GLU A 327 -36.59 12.30 -26.31
CA GLU A 327 -36.32 11.43 -27.49
C GLU A 327 -35.52 10.20 -27.00
N SER A 328 -36.04 8.97 -27.09
CA SER A 328 -35.94 8.02 -28.24
C SER A 328 -34.49 7.68 -28.62
N SER A 329 -34.06 6.49 -29.00
CA SER A 329 -34.48 5.08 -28.89
C SER A 329 -33.36 4.30 -29.60
N GLN A 330 -33.09 3.05 -29.19
CA GLN A 330 -32.46 1.98 -30.00
C GLN A 330 -31.01 2.16 -30.49
N PHE A 331 -30.11 1.19 -30.19
CA PHE A 331 -29.78 0.10 -31.13
C PHE A 331 -28.71 -0.89 -30.58
N SER A 332 -28.99 -2.17 -30.85
CA SER A 332 -28.12 -3.32 -31.11
C SER A 332 -27.07 -3.80 -30.10
N SER A 333 -27.47 -4.89 -29.46
CA SER A 333 -26.75 -6.16 -29.32
C SER A 333 -25.81 -6.50 -30.50
N SER A 334 -24.59 -6.95 -30.22
CA SER A 334 -23.84 -7.83 -31.12
C SER A 334 -22.99 -8.83 -30.34
N GLN A 335 -23.42 -10.08 -30.44
CA GLN A 335 -22.71 -11.29 -30.05
C GLN A 335 -21.64 -11.68 -31.09
N LYS A 336 -20.77 -12.61 -30.68
CA LYS A 336 -19.89 -13.51 -31.47
C LYS A 336 -18.59 -12.83 -31.95
N ARG A 337 -17.41 -13.44 -31.83
CA ARG A 337 -17.12 -14.84 -32.17
C ARG A 337 -15.77 -15.27 -31.58
N LYS A 338 -15.75 -16.44 -30.93
CA LYS A 338 -14.54 -17.28 -30.75
C LYS A 338 -13.96 -17.63 -32.13
N LYS A 339 -12.64 -17.62 -32.27
CA LYS A 339 -11.95 -18.52 -33.21
C LYS A 339 -10.54 -18.85 -32.71
N ASN A 340 -10.39 -20.11 -32.28
CA ASN A 340 -9.13 -20.83 -32.20
C ASN A 340 -8.54 -21.03 -33.61
N ARG A 341 -7.21 -21.01 -33.70
CA ARG A 341 -6.32 -21.68 -34.67
C ARG A 341 -4.95 -20.98 -34.57
N THR A 342 -3.80 -21.63 -34.62
CA THR A 342 -3.37 -23.04 -34.52
C THR A 342 -1.92 -22.96 -34.09
#